data_AF-A0A1B7MQ38-F1
#
_entry.id   AF-A0A1B7MQ38-F1
#
_cell.length_a   1.000
_cell.length_b   1.000
_cell.length_c   1.000
_cell.angle_alpha   90.00
_cell.angle_beta   90.00
_cell.angle_gamma   90.00
#
_symmetry.space_group_name_H-M   'P 1'
#
loop_
_entity.id
_entity.type
_entity.pdbx_description
1 polymer ?
#
loop_
_entity_poly.entity_id
_entity_poly.type
_entity_poly.pdbx_seq_one_letter_code
_entity_poly.pdbx_strand_id
1 'polypeptide(L)'
;MSSVVDSTCIPSVVEIKEAQLALQRDGQELEHVESMINGLYAEIEAIHKRVSLLQEKRHAVQSRIFTSRARISSMRFLPTEILQRIFKACLPAGRYVTPDIRFAPLLLCQICRRWREVAEATSELW
;
A
#
# COMPACT_ATOMS: atom_id res chain seq x y z
N MET A 1 65.21 23.32 -33.35
CA MET A 1 65.06 22.53 -34.59
C MET A 1 63.62 22.10 -34.65
N SER A 2 62.84 22.83 -35.45
CA SER A 2 61.37 22.73 -35.57
C SER A 2 60.96 21.58 -36.48
N SER A 3 59.87 20.89 -36.13
CA SER A 3 58.92 20.40 -37.14
C SER A 3 57.53 20.32 -36.53
N VAL A 4 56.79 21.42 -36.67
CA VAL A 4 55.33 21.45 -36.49
C VAL A 4 54.78 20.55 -37.59
N VAL A 5 54.26 19.38 -37.20
CA VAL A 5 53.58 18.49 -38.13
C VAL A 5 52.22 19.10 -38.37
N ASP A 6 52.09 19.70 -39.54
CA ASP A 6 50.87 20.31 -40.04
C ASP A 6 49.87 19.18 -40.34
N SER A 7 49.12 18.76 -39.32
CA SER A 7 48.09 17.73 -39.43
C SER A 7 46.80 18.32 -40.02
N THR A 8 46.92 18.90 -41.22
CA THR A 8 45.78 19.35 -42.02
C THR A 8 45.47 18.26 -43.04
N CYS A 9 45.05 17.08 -42.56
CA CYS A 9 44.52 16.04 -43.44
C CYS A 9 43.11 16.47 -43.88
N ILE A 10 42.95 16.85 -45.14
CA ILE A 10 41.63 17.04 -45.76
C ILE A 10 41.13 15.63 -46.10
N PRO A 11 40.09 15.13 -45.41
CA PRO A 11 39.58 13.79 -45.69
C PRO A 11 39.11 13.70 -47.14
N SER A 12 39.39 12.55 -47.76
CA SER A 12 38.98 12.29 -49.12
C SER A 12 37.45 12.26 -49.21
N VAL A 13 36.92 12.55 -50.40
CA VAL A 13 35.47 12.53 -50.67
C VAL A 13 34.85 11.16 -50.34
N VAL A 14 35.63 10.08 -50.43
CA VAL A 14 35.21 8.72 -50.08
C VAL A 14 35.03 8.57 -48.57
N GLU A 15 36.01 9.00 -47.78
CA GLU A 15 35.95 8.95 -46.30
C GLU A 15 34.81 9.82 -45.76
N ILE A 16 34.56 10.99 -46.37
CA ILE A 16 33.43 11.85 -46.01
C ILE A 16 32.10 11.14 -46.28
N LYS A 17 31.98 10.46 -47.43
CA LYS A 17 30.75 9.75 -47.81
C LYS A 17 30.51 8.52 -46.93
N GLU A 18 31.56 7.79 -46.57
CA GLU A 18 31.48 6.67 -45.64
C GLU A 18 31.05 7.13 -44.24
N ALA A 19 31.63 8.22 -43.73
CA ALA A 19 31.22 8.82 -42.47
C ALA A 19 29.75 9.28 -42.51
N GLN A 20 29.30 9.89 -43.61
CA GLN A 20 27.90 10.28 -43.79
C GLN A 20 26.95 9.08 -43.78
N LEU A 21 27.33 7.98 -44.44
CA LEU A 21 26.53 6.75 -44.46
C LEU A 21 26.45 6.09 -43.08
N ALA A 22 27.57 6.08 -42.33
CA ALA A 22 27.59 5.59 -40.96
C ALA A 22 26.67 6.42 -40.05
N LEU A 23 26.81 7.75 -40.08
CA LEU A 23 25.95 8.66 -39.32
C LEU A 23 24.47 8.52 -39.69
N GLN A 24 24.15 8.27 -40.96
CA GLN A 24 22.79 8.05 -41.40
C GLN A 24 22.20 6.74 -40.86
N ARG A 25 23.01 5.67 -40.82
CA ARG A 25 22.61 4.37 -40.24
C ARG A 25 22.38 4.49 -38.74
N ASP A 26 23.30 5.14 -38.03
CA ASP A 26 23.21 5.35 -36.58
C ASP A 26 21.97 6.21 -36.24
N GLY A 27 21.66 7.22 -37.06
CA GLY A 27 20.45 8.02 -36.92
C GLY A 27 19.16 7.19 -37.06
N GLN A 28 19.11 6.29 -38.05
CA GLN A 28 17.96 5.38 -38.22
C GLN A 28 17.81 4.39 -37.06
N GLU A 29 18.92 3.90 -36.51
CA GLU A 29 18.90 3.02 -35.34
C GLU A 29 18.39 3.75 -34.10
N LEU A 30 18.82 4.99 -33.88
CA LEU A 30 18.34 5.84 -32.80
C LEU A 30 16.83 6.11 -32.90
N GLU A 31 16.33 6.46 -34.09
CA GLU A 31 14.89 6.65 -34.33
C GLU A 31 14.08 5.38 -34.02
N HIS A 32 14.61 4.21 -34.40
CA HIS A 32 13.97 2.94 -34.11
C HIS A 32 13.92 2.64 -32.60
N VAL A 33 15.04 2.83 -31.90
CA VAL A 33 15.12 2.63 -30.45
C VAL A 33 14.20 3.60 -29.71
N GLU A 34 14.14 4.86 -30.13
CA GLU A 34 13.24 5.85 -29.56
C GLU A 34 11.77 5.44 -29.75
N SER A 35 11.41 4.94 -30.93
CA SER A 35 10.07 4.39 -31.17
C SER A 35 9.74 3.20 -30.27
N MET A 36 10.70 2.29 -30.02
CA MET A 36 10.48 1.15 -29.12
C MET A 36 10.25 1.62 -27.67
N ILE A 37 11.06 2.57 -27.19
CA ILE A 37 10.92 3.14 -25.85
C ILE A 37 9.56 3.82 -25.68
N ASN A 38 9.11 4.59 -26.68
CA ASN A 38 7.80 5.23 -26.65
C ASN A 38 6.66 4.20 -26.58
N GLY A 39 6.78 3.08 -27.30
CA GLY A 39 5.84 1.96 -27.21
C GLY A 39 5.80 1.35 -25.80
N LEU A 40 6.96 1.09 -25.20
CA LEU A 40 7.05 0.55 -23.84
C LEU A 40 6.46 1.51 -22.81
N TYR A 41 6.69 2.82 -22.93
CA TYR A 41 6.07 3.81 -22.05
C TYR A 41 4.54 3.80 -22.14
N ALA A 42 3.98 3.66 -23.35
CA ALA A 42 2.55 3.56 -23.54
C ALA A 42 1.95 2.30 -22.89
N GLU A 43 2.64 1.16 -22.99
CA GLU A 43 2.24 -0.08 -22.31
C GLU A 43 2.29 0.03 -20.79
N ILE A 44 3.37 0.60 -20.25
CA ILE A 44 3.53 0.85 -18.82
C ILE A 44 2.37 1.72 -18.30
N GLU A 45 2.05 2.79 -19.01
CA GLU A 45 0.96 3.70 -18.65
C GLU A 45 -0.41 3.00 -18.68
N ALA A 46 -0.66 2.16 -19.69
CA ALA A 46 -1.89 1.37 -19.79
C ALA A 46 -2.02 0.37 -18.62
N ILE A 47 -0.93 -0.31 -18.26
CA ILE A 47 -0.89 -1.25 -17.13
C ILE A 47 -1.12 -0.50 -15.82
N HIS A 48 -0.46 0.64 -15.60
CA HIS A 48 -0.65 1.45 -14.40
C HIS A 48 -2.12 1.86 -14.20
N LYS A 49 -2.77 2.36 -15.27
CA LYS A 49 -4.21 2.69 -15.22
C LYS A 49 -5.06 1.49 -14.81
N ARG A 50 -4.75 0.30 -15.34
CA ARG A 50 -5.48 -0.91 -14.99
C ARG A 50 -5.24 -1.35 -13.55
N VAL A 51 -4.02 -1.22 -13.04
CA VAL A 51 -3.69 -1.50 -11.64
C VAL A 51 -4.45 -0.55 -10.71
N SER A 52 -4.45 0.75 -10.98
CA SER A 52 -5.19 1.74 -10.19
C SER A 52 -6.67 1.42 -10.11
N LEU A 53 -7.31 1.12 -11.25
CA LEU A 53 -8.72 0.73 -11.29
C LEU A 53 -9.01 -0.54 -10.45
N LEU A 54 -8.14 -1.54 -10.53
CA LEU A 54 -8.30 -2.78 -9.75
C LEU A 54 -8.08 -2.54 -8.25
N GLN A 55 -7.16 -1.64 -7.87
CA GLN A 55 -6.94 -1.25 -6.49
C GLN A 55 -8.18 -0.54 -5.91
N GLU A 56 -8.78 0.39 -6.63
CA GLU A 56 -10.03 1.05 -6.22
C GLU A 56 -11.15 0.03 -5.98
N LYS A 57 -11.35 -0.90 -6.92
CA LYS A 57 -12.34 -1.99 -6.77
C LYS A 57 -12.05 -2.85 -5.55
N ARG A 58 -10.78 -3.22 -5.33
CA ARG A 58 -10.35 -3.98 -4.16
C ARG A 58 -10.68 -3.22 -2.87
N HIS A 59 -10.37 -1.93 -2.80
CA HIS A 59 -10.66 -1.09 -1.63
C HIS A 59 -12.16 -1.01 -1.34
N ALA A 60 -12.99 -0.85 -2.37
CA ALA A 60 -14.45 -0.84 -2.22
C ALA A 60 -14.97 -2.18 -1.66
N VAL A 61 -14.49 -3.32 -2.17
CA VAL A 61 -14.87 -4.65 -1.68
C VAL A 61 -14.38 -4.88 -0.24
N GLN A 62 -13.14 -4.51 0.06
CA GLN A 62 -12.59 -4.64 1.41
C GLN A 62 -13.38 -3.81 2.44
N SER A 63 -13.77 -2.59 2.09
CA SER A 63 -14.62 -1.75 2.93
C SER A 63 -15.97 -2.42 3.22
N ARG A 64 -16.62 -2.99 2.19
CA ARG A 64 -17.87 -3.76 2.35
C ARG A 64 -17.70 -4.99 3.24
N ILE A 65 -16.60 -5.72 3.10
CA ILE A 65 -16.27 -6.86 3.96
C ILE A 65 -16.08 -6.41 5.41
N PHE A 66 -15.33 -5.33 5.64
CA PHE A 66 -15.11 -4.78 6.97
C PHE A 66 -16.44 -4.41 7.65
N THR A 67 -17.29 -3.64 6.97
CA THR A 67 -18.61 -3.27 7.51
C THR A 67 -19.50 -4.48 7.75
N SER A 68 -19.45 -5.48 6.87
CA SER A 68 -20.26 -6.70 7.01
C SER A 68 -19.76 -7.60 8.15
N ARG A 69 -18.45 -7.75 8.32
CA ARG A 69 -17.85 -8.43 9.49
C ARG A 69 -18.16 -7.69 10.78
N ALA A 70 -18.10 -6.37 10.75
CA ALA A 70 -18.47 -5.54 11.89
C ALA A 70 -19.96 -5.68 12.25
N ARG A 71 -20.84 -5.91 11.27
CA ARG A 71 -22.25 -6.27 11.50
C ARG A 71 -22.37 -7.69 12.07
N ILE A 72 -21.76 -8.69 11.44
CA ILE A 72 -21.88 -10.12 11.82
C ILE A 72 -21.14 -10.45 13.12
N SER A 73 -20.27 -9.56 13.62
CA SER A 73 -19.59 -9.72 14.90
C SER A 73 -20.63 -9.93 16.01
N SER A 74 -20.75 -11.18 16.47
CA SER A 74 -21.69 -11.65 17.49
C SER A 74 -21.63 -10.82 18.77
N MET A 75 -20.46 -10.25 19.09
CA MET A 75 -20.26 -9.38 20.25
C MET A 75 -21.02 -8.04 20.18
N ARG A 76 -21.48 -7.58 19.00
CA ARG A 76 -22.35 -6.40 18.86
C ARG A 76 -23.84 -6.72 19.00
N PHE A 77 -24.21 -7.99 18.88
CA PHE A 77 -25.60 -8.45 18.99
C PHE A 77 -25.96 -9.05 20.34
N LEU A 78 -24.97 -9.38 21.19
CA LEU A 78 -25.27 -9.83 22.55
C LEU A 78 -26.09 -8.76 23.29
N PRO A 79 -27.26 -9.09 23.88
CA PRO A 79 -27.97 -8.18 24.77
C PRO A 79 -27.07 -7.70 25.91
N THR A 80 -27.36 -6.50 26.43
CA THR A 80 -26.55 -5.90 27.50
C THR A 80 -26.46 -6.83 28.72
N GLU A 81 -27.56 -7.48 29.07
CA GLU A 81 -27.68 -8.40 30.21
C GLU A 81 -26.76 -9.62 30.06
N ILE A 82 -26.64 -10.15 28.84
CA ILE A 82 -25.74 -11.27 28.55
C ILE A 82 -24.29 -10.82 28.64
N LEU A 83 -23.98 -9.62 28.12
CA LEU A 83 -22.63 -9.06 28.19
C LEU A 83 -22.21 -8.80 29.64
N GLN A 84 -23.11 -8.25 30.47
CA GLN A 84 -22.91 -8.08 31.91
C GLN A 84 -22.63 -9.40 32.61
N ARG A 85 -23.39 -10.46 32.28
CA ARG A 85 -23.18 -11.79 32.87
C ARG A 85 -21.81 -12.37 32.50
N ILE A 86 -21.37 -12.19 31.26
CA ILE A 86 -20.02 -12.58 30.82
C ILE A 86 -18.97 -11.78 31.61
N PHE A 87 -19.14 -10.46 31.72
CA PHE A 87 -18.18 -9.60 32.44
C PHE A 87 -18.02 -10.01 33.90
N LYS A 88 -19.12 -10.30 34.60
CA LYS A 88 -19.09 -10.80 35.98
C LYS A 88 -18.38 -12.14 36.10
N ALA A 89 -18.53 -13.02 35.12
CA ALA A 89 -17.81 -14.29 35.08
C ALA A 89 -16.31 -14.15 34.79
N CYS A 90 -15.85 -13.01 34.27
CA CYS A 90 -14.43 -12.72 34.03
C CYS A 90 -13.74 -12.09 35.24
N LEU A 91 -14.45 -11.78 36.33
CA LEU A 91 -13.85 -11.20 37.52
C LEU A 91 -12.84 -12.18 38.16
N PRO A 92 -11.69 -11.67 38.65
CA PRO A 92 -10.72 -12.50 39.36
C PRO A 92 -11.37 -13.13 40.60
N ALA A 93 -10.97 -14.36 40.96
CA ALA A 93 -11.55 -15.14 42.05
C ALA A 93 -11.29 -14.57 43.48
N GLY A 94 -10.78 -13.36 43.61
CA GLY A 94 -10.53 -12.68 44.88
C GLY A 94 -11.77 -11.96 45.41
N ARG A 95 -11.84 -11.76 46.74
CA ARG A 95 -12.92 -10.98 47.38
C ARG A 95 -12.94 -9.51 46.95
N TYR A 96 -11.80 -8.97 46.54
CA TYR A 96 -11.64 -7.59 46.14
C TYR A 96 -10.93 -7.55 44.79
N VAL A 97 -11.43 -6.70 43.90
CA VAL A 97 -10.82 -6.46 42.61
C VAL A 97 -9.73 -5.42 42.78
N THR A 98 -8.46 -5.82 42.64
CA THR A 98 -7.35 -4.87 42.55
C THR A 98 -7.34 -4.24 41.14
N PRO A 99 -7.31 -2.91 41.01
CA PRO A 99 -7.21 -2.26 39.70
C PRO A 99 -5.92 -2.65 38.98
N ASP A 100 -6.02 -3.48 37.95
CA ASP A 100 -4.94 -3.77 37.00
C ASP A 100 -5.52 -3.76 35.58
N ILE A 101 -4.88 -3.00 34.71
CA ILE A 101 -5.26 -2.82 33.31
C ILE A 101 -5.31 -4.14 32.51
N ARG A 102 -4.61 -5.17 33.00
CA ARG A 102 -4.52 -6.50 32.40
C ARG A 102 -5.61 -7.46 32.87
N PHE A 103 -6.44 -7.07 33.85
CA PHE A 103 -7.50 -7.91 34.40
C PHE A 103 -8.87 -7.21 34.34
N ALA A 104 -9.94 -7.99 34.43
CA ALA A 104 -11.29 -7.44 34.54
C ALA A 104 -11.46 -6.68 35.88
N PRO A 105 -12.24 -5.59 35.91
CA PRO A 105 -13.05 -5.08 34.80
C PRO A 105 -12.29 -4.17 33.82
N LEU A 106 -11.10 -3.67 34.18
CA LEU A 106 -10.38 -2.66 33.37
C LEU A 106 -10.01 -3.16 31.98
N LEU A 107 -9.61 -4.42 31.83
CA LEU A 107 -9.32 -5.02 30.52
C LEU A 107 -10.56 -4.98 29.60
N LEU A 108 -11.76 -5.18 30.15
CA LEU A 108 -13.01 -5.18 29.37
C LEU A 108 -13.29 -3.79 28.77
N CYS A 109 -12.93 -2.72 29.49
CA CYS A 109 -13.06 -1.32 29.05
C CYS A 109 -12.13 -0.95 27.87
N GLN A 110 -11.14 -1.80 27.56
CA GLN A 110 -10.18 -1.55 26.48
C GLN A 110 -10.56 -2.18 25.14
N ILE A 111 -11.51 -3.11 25.13
CA ILE A 111 -11.82 -3.91 23.94
C ILE A 111 -12.54 -3.10 22.88
N CYS A 112 -13.64 -2.42 23.23
CA CYS A 112 -14.34 -1.50 22.33
C CYS A 112 -15.24 -0.53 23.11
N ARG A 113 -15.73 0.52 22.42
CA ARG A 113 -16.61 1.53 23.02
C ARG A 113 -17.83 0.93 23.73
N ARG A 114 -18.52 -0.03 23.08
CA ARG A 114 -19.71 -0.69 23.64
C ARG A 114 -19.40 -1.46 24.94
N TRP A 115 -18.27 -2.16 24.98
CA TRP A 115 -17.88 -2.94 26.16
C TRP A 115 -17.55 -2.04 27.34
N ARG A 116 -16.88 -0.91 27.06
CA ARG A 116 -16.63 0.13 28.06
C ARG A 116 -17.92 0.70 28.61
N GLU A 117 -18.84 1.14 27.75
CA GLU A 117 -20.15 1.68 28.16
C GLU A 117 -20.91 0.69 29.05
N VAL A 118 -20.94 -0.60 28.68
CA VAL A 118 -21.62 -1.62 29.49
C VAL A 118 -20.87 -1.88 30.81
N ALA A 119 -19.55 -1.95 30.81
CA ALA A 119 -18.78 -2.19 32.03
C ALA A 119 -18.89 -1.03 33.03
N GLU A 120 -18.84 0.22 32.56
CA GLU A 120 -19.03 1.42 33.38
C GLU A 120 -20.47 1.50 33.92
N ALA A 121 -21.47 1.11 33.15
CA ALA A 121 -22.87 1.07 33.59
C ALA A 121 -23.20 -0.10 34.55
N THR A 122 -22.27 -1.04 34.75
CA THR A 122 -22.51 -2.23 35.59
C THR A 122 -21.78 -2.08 36.92
N SER A 123 -22.49 -1.55 37.92
CA SER A 123 -21.93 -1.28 39.25
C SER A 123 -21.35 -2.52 39.95
N GLU A 124 -21.87 -3.72 39.67
CA GLU A 124 -21.38 -4.99 40.24
C GLU A 124 -19.93 -5.37 39.84
N LEU A 125 -19.35 -4.67 38.86
CA LEU A 125 -17.98 -4.94 38.40
C LEU A 125 -16.90 -4.18 39.19
N TRP A 126 -17.30 -3.18 39.98
CA TRP A 126 -16.43 -2.24 40.70
C TRP A 126 -16.58 -2.41 42.20
#